data_AF-A0A959QC96-F1
#
_entry.id   AF-A0A959QC96-F1
#
_cell.length_a   1.000
_cell.length_b   1.000
_cell.length_c   1.000
_cell.angle_alpha   90.00
_cell.angle_beta   90.00
_cell.angle_gamma   90.00
#
_symmetry.space_group_name_H-M   'P 1'
#
loop_
_entity.id
_entity.type
_entity.pdbx_description
1 polymer ?
#
loop_
_entity_poly.entity_id
_entity_poly.type
_entity_poly.pdbx_seq_one_letter_code
_entity_poly.pdbx_strand_id
1 'polypeptide(L)'
;VAISSSGRLVIKALKESPLYLGQYAYTSARMVTKNKGDWKFGRIDVRARLPKGQGLWPAIWMLPTDNAYGSWPTSGEIDIMELVGNQPNKVLGTIHFGHDYHRFVSAEYYLPEGDFSQDFHDFTVLWSEDC
;
A
#
# COMPACT_ATOMS: atom_id res chain seq x y z
N VAL A 1 11.74 8.32 7.15
CA VAL A 1 10.36 8.57 7.65
C VAL A 1 10.40 9.79 8.54
N ALA A 2 9.38 10.66 8.49
CA ALA A 2 9.28 11.80 9.39
C ALA A 2 7.82 12.02 9.80
N ILE A 3 7.60 12.72 10.92
CA ILE A 3 6.31 13.29 11.28
C ILE A 3 6.37 14.79 10.99
N SER A 4 5.42 15.31 10.21
CA SER A 4 5.34 16.74 9.94
C SER A 4 4.92 17.53 11.18
N SER A 5 5.12 18.85 11.18
CA SER A 5 4.58 19.75 12.22
C SER A 5 3.05 19.67 12.35
N SER A 6 2.37 19.26 11.29
CA SER A 6 0.92 19.01 11.26
C SER A 6 0.53 17.58 11.67
N GLY A 7 1.45 16.79 12.24
CA GLY A 7 1.17 15.45 12.77
C GLY A 7 1.02 14.36 11.71
N ARG A 8 1.43 14.60 10.46
CA ARG A 8 1.31 13.63 9.37
C ARG A 8 2.55 12.77 9.25
N LEU A 9 2.35 11.48 9.06
CA LEU A 9 3.40 10.56 8.66
C LEU A 9 3.84 10.85 7.22
N VAL A 10 5.14 11.00 6.99
CA VAL A 10 5.74 11.25 5.68
C VAL A 10 6.75 10.16 5.34
N ILE A 11 6.42 9.39 4.30
CA ILE A 11 7.34 8.47 3.62
C ILE A 11 7.85 9.20 2.38
N LYS A 12 9.18 9.27 2.21
CA LYS A 12 9.84 9.91 1.07
C LYS A 12 10.65 8.86 0.33
N ALA A 13 10.41 8.76 -0.98
CA ALA A 13 11.36 8.13 -1.88
C ALA A 13 12.40 9.20 -2.27
N LEU A 14 13.67 8.93 -2.04
CA LEU A 14 14.76 9.86 -2.34
C LEU A 14 15.73 9.21 -3.33
N LYS A 15 16.24 9.99 -4.28
CA LYS A 15 17.34 9.56 -5.14
C LYS A 15 18.65 9.80 -4.39
N GLU A 16 19.14 8.76 -3.76
CA GLU A 16 20.40 8.78 -3.01
C GLU A 16 21.03 7.38 -2.98
N SER A 17 22.35 7.34 -2.90
CA SER A 17 23.16 6.11 -2.89
C SER A 17 24.10 6.11 -1.70
N PRO A 18 23.58 5.99 -0.46
CA PRO A 18 24.45 5.90 0.69
C PRO A 18 25.26 4.61 0.64
N LEU A 19 26.50 4.66 1.14
CA LEU A 19 27.48 3.55 1.03
C LEU A 19 26.96 2.21 1.57
N TYR A 20 26.09 2.23 2.58
CA TYR A 20 25.52 1.03 3.18
C TYR A 20 24.46 0.33 2.30
N LEU A 21 24.01 0.94 1.20
CA LEU A 21 23.06 0.35 0.25
C LEU A 21 23.72 -0.25 -0.99
N GLY A 22 25.05 -0.23 -1.09
CA GLY A 22 25.75 -0.76 -2.26
C GLY A 22 25.29 -0.08 -3.55
N GLN A 23 24.70 -0.85 -4.47
CA GLN A 23 24.34 -0.40 -5.82
C GLN A 23 22.98 0.29 -5.96
N TYR A 24 22.19 0.43 -4.90
CA TYR A 24 20.86 1.03 -4.99
C TYR A 24 20.94 2.57 -5.16
N ALA A 25 20.12 3.09 -6.07
CA ALA A 25 20.06 4.52 -6.42
C ALA A 25 18.95 5.30 -5.68
N TYR A 26 18.16 4.61 -4.87
CA TYR A 26 17.01 5.17 -4.19
C TYR A 26 16.86 4.61 -2.77
N THR A 27 16.38 5.46 -1.86
CA THR A 27 15.89 5.08 -0.54
C THR A 27 14.40 5.33 -0.43
N SER A 28 13.74 4.58 0.45
CA SER A 28 12.33 4.76 0.79
C SER A 28 12.08 4.17 2.19
N ALA A 29 10.83 3.96 2.55
CA ALA A 29 10.47 3.21 3.75
C ALA A 29 9.32 2.25 3.49
N ARG A 30 9.40 1.07 4.11
CA ARG A 30 8.31 0.12 4.27
C ARG A 30 8.08 -0.06 5.76
N MET A 31 6.89 0.26 6.24
CA MET A 31 6.53 0.10 7.65
C MET A 31 5.47 -0.98 7.76
N VAL A 32 5.59 -1.81 8.79
CA VAL A 32 4.66 -2.92 9.04
C VAL A 32 4.32 -2.95 10.53
N THR A 33 3.11 -3.40 10.84
CA THR A 33 2.61 -3.58 12.21
C THR A 33 2.70 -5.03 12.69
N LYS A 34 3.35 -5.92 11.92
CA LYS A 34 3.52 -7.34 12.28
C LYS A 34 4.03 -7.48 13.71
N ASN A 35 3.32 -8.27 14.52
CA ASN A 35 3.58 -8.50 15.95
C ASN A 35 3.50 -7.25 16.85
N LYS A 36 2.82 -6.18 16.40
CA LYS A 36 2.57 -4.94 17.16
C LYS A 36 1.10 -4.56 17.17
N GLY A 37 0.40 -4.83 16.08
CA GLY A 37 -1.03 -4.65 15.93
C GLY A 37 -1.51 -5.34 14.66
N ASP A 38 -2.57 -6.12 14.82
CA ASP A 38 -3.23 -6.84 13.75
C ASP A 38 -4.75 -6.78 13.97
N TRP A 39 -5.47 -6.89 12.88
CA TRP A 39 -6.92 -6.71 12.85
C TRP A 39 -7.52 -7.83 12.03
N LYS A 40 -8.63 -8.38 12.54
CA LYS A 40 -9.49 -9.31 11.82
C LYS A 40 -10.86 -8.65 11.70
N PHE A 41 -11.29 -8.44 10.46
CA PHE A 41 -12.50 -7.70 10.11
C PHE A 41 -12.48 -6.24 10.58
N GLY A 42 -13.52 -5.50 10.17
CA GLY A 42 -13.75 -4.10 10.51
C GLY A 42 -13.58 -3.15 9.33
N ARG A 43 -13.54 -1.87 9.65
CA ARG A 43 -13.31 -0.76 8.71
C ARG A 43 -11.94 -0.16 8.99
N ILE A 44 -11.09 -0.09 7.98
CA ILE A 44 -9.79 0.58 8.05
C ILE A 44 -9.81 1.73 7.06
N ASP A 45 -9.69 2.96 7.58
CA ASP A 45 -9.59 4.18 6.80
C ASP A 45 -8.15 4.71 6.86
N VAL A 46 -7.54 4.94 5.69
CA VAL A 46 -6.23 5.59 5.59
C VAL A 46 -6.35 6.85 4.75
N ARG A 47 -6.19 8.01 5.39
CA ARG A 47 -6.17 9.31 4.72
C ARG A 47 -4.78 9.63 4.19
N ALA A 48 -4.58 9.62 2.87
CA ALA A 48 -3.28 9.85 2.26
C ALA A 48 -3.34 10.74 1.01
N ARG A 49 -2.24 11.46 0.77
CA ARG A 49 -1.93 12.15 -0.49
C ARG A 49 -0.73 11.45 -1.10
N LEU A 50 -0.85 11.02 -2.35
CA LEU A 50 0.08 10.09 -2.97
C LEU A 50 1.19 10.81 -3.75
N PRO A 51 2.38 10.23 -3.91
CA PRO A 51 3.37 10.76 -4.84
C PRO A 51 2.96 10.51 -6.30
N LYS A 52 3.47 11.33 -7.22
CA LYS A 52 3.38 11.10 -8.67
C LYS A 52 4.75 11.19 -9.33
N GLY A 53 4.93 10.44 -10.41
CA GLY A 53 6.17 10.35 -11.16
C GLY A 53 6.46 8.92 -11.63
N GLN A 54 7.10 8.81 -12.79
CA GLN A 54 7.51 7.52 -13.37
C GLN A 54 8.34 6.71 -12.37
N GLY A 55 8.00 5.43 -12.20
CA GLY A 55 8.70 4.49 -11.32
C GLY A 55 8.32 4.55 -9.83
N LEU A 56 7.45 5.48 -9.43
CA LEU A 56 6.90 5.49 -8.06
C LEU A 56 5.74 4.50 -7.95
N TRP A 57 5.71 3.78 -6.83
CA TRP A 57 4.67 2.79 -6.51
C TRP A 57 4.34 2.86 -5.01
N PRO A 58 3.52 3.83 -4.57
CA PRO A 58 2.99 3.84 -3.21
C PRO A 58 1.96 2.70 -3.04
N ALA A 59 1.97 2.07 -1.86
CA ALA A 59 1.02 1.01 -1.50
C ALA A 59 0.58 1.14 -0.03
N ILE A 60 -0.71 0.89 0.21
CA ILE A 60 -1.32 0.71 1.52
C ILE A 60 -2.01 -0.64 1.47
N TRP A 61 -1.50 -1.59 2.25
CA TRP A 61 -1.86 -2.99 2.10
C TRP A 61 -1.72 -3.73 3.43
N MET A 62 -2.26 -4.94 3.46
CA MET A 62 -2.33 -5.79 4.63
C MET A 62 -1.84 -7.21 4.29
N LEU A 63 -1.03 -7.75 5.19
CA LEU A 63 -0.67 -9.17 5.23
C LEU A 63 -1.13 -9.78 6.54
N PRO A 64 -1.38 -11.10 6.58
CA PRO A 64 -1.60 -11.79 7.83
C PRO A 64 -0.33 -11.74 8.71
N THR A 65 -0.52 -11.69 10.03
CA THR A 65 0.58 -11.81 11.00
C THR A 65 1.30 -13.16 10.82
N ASP A 66 0.50 -14.22 10.73
CA ASP A 66 0.94 -15.60 10.61
C ASP A 66 0.58 -16.19 9.25
N ASN A 67 1.46 -17.02 8.72
CA ASN A 67 1.24 -17.75 7.47
C ASN A 67 0.45 -19.05 7.73
N ALA A 68 -0.71 -18.95 8.38
CA ALA A 68 -1.49 -20.09 8.87
C ALA A 68 -1.88 -21.09 7.78
N TYR A 69 -2.02 -20.63 6.53
CA TYR A 69 -2.41 -21.45 5.39
C TYR A 69 -1.24 -21.76 4.44
N GLY A 70 -0.03 -21.28 4.73
CA GLY A 70 1.16 -21.42 3.88
C GLY A 70 1.78 -20.09 3.48
N SER A 71 2.90 -20.13 2.75
CA SER A 71 3.55 -18.91 2.24
C SER A 71 2.63 -18.11 1.32
N TRP A 72 2.95 -16.85 1.09
CA TRP A 72 2.26 -16.04 0.09
C TRP A 72 2.17 -16.78 -1.27
N PRO A 73 1.01 -16.74 -1.96
CA PRO A 73 -0.21 -15.98 -1.64
C PRO A 73 -1.23 -16.78 -0.81
N THR A 74 -0.91 -17.99 -0.34
CA THR A 74 -1.87 -18.90 0.28
C THR A 74 -2.50 -18.34 1.55
N SER A 75 -1.75 -17.57 2.34
CA SER A 75 -2.30 -16.90 3.54
C SER A 75 -2.96 -15.54 3.26
N GLY A 76 -2.94 -15.08 2.00
CA GLY A 76 -3.66 -13.89 1.55
C GLY A 76 -2.90 -12.56 1.64
N GLU A 77 -3.41 -11.58 0.89
CA GLU A 77 -3.01 -10.17 0.89
C GLU A 77 -4.22 -9.31 0.52
N ILE A 78 -4.40 -8.16 1.18
CA ILE A 78 -5.41 -7.17 0.83
C ILE A 78 -4.70 -5.84 0.56
N ASP A 79 -4.71 -5.43 -0.70
CA ASP A 79 -4.25 -4.11 -1.13
C ASP A 79 -5.41 -3.12 -1.06
N ILE A 80 -5.40 -2.28 -0.02
CA ILE A 80 -6.40 -1.22 0.15
C ILE A 80 -6.22 -0.15 -0.94
N MET A 81 -4.96 0.14 -1.29
CA MET A 81 -4.62 1.06 -2.36
C MET A 81 -3.22 0.79 -2.90
N GLU A 82 -3.12 0.62 -4.21
CA GLU A 82 -1.89 0.77 -4.98
C GLU A 82 -2.04 1.85 -6.05
N LEU A 83 -0.95 2.51 -6.41
CA LEU A 83 -0.91 3.46 -7.52
C LEU A 83 0.37 3.28 -8.33
N VAL A 84 0.27 3.35 -9.65
CA VAL A 84 1.43 3.44 -10.54
C VAL A 84 1.68 4.92 -10.83
N GLY A 85 2.83 5.45 -10.43
CA GLY A 85 3.09 6.89 -10.37
C GLY A 85 2.99 7.67 -11.70
N ASN A 86 2.99 6.97 -12.84
CA ASN A 86 2.75 7.56 -14.16
C ASN A 86 1.27 7.61 -14.58
N GLN A 87 0.37 7.05 -13.78
CA GLN A 87 -1.09 7.13 -13.90
C GLN A 87 -1.67 7.69 -12.60
N PRO A 88 -1.33 8.94 -12.22
CA PRO A 88 -1.57 9.43 -10.86
C PRO A 88 -3.06 9.69 -10.55
N ASN A 89 -3.96 9.59 -11.54
CA ASN A 89 -5.41 9.69 -11.35
C ASN A 89 -6.08 8.31 -11.16
N LYS A 90 -5.30 7.22 -11.10
CA LYS A 90 -5.80 5.85 -10.99
C LYS A 90 -5.21 5.16 -9.77
N VAL A 91 -6.04 4.42 -9.04
CA VAL A 91 -5.62 3.48 -7.99
C VAL A 91 -6.19 2.09 -8.26
N LEU A 92 -5.55 1.09 -7.65
CA LEU A 92 -6.00 -0.30 -7.65
C LEU A 92 -6.31 -0.74 -6.21
N GLY A 93 -7.38 -1.50 -6.04
CA GLY A 93 -7.63 -2.32 -4.86
C GLY A 93 -7.60 -3.78 -5.27
N THR A 94 -6.80 -4.60 -4.61
CA THR A 94 -6.52 -5.97 -5.04
C THR A 94 -6.56 -6.93 -3.86
N ILE A 95 -7.05 -8.14 -4.08
CA ILE A 95 -6.95 -9.25 -3.13
C ILE A 95 -6.13 -10.35 -3.80
N HIS A 96 -5.06 -10.80 -3.14
CA HIS A 96 -4.24 -11.91 -3.61
C HIS A 96 -4.51 -13.17 -2.77
N PHE A 97 -4.62 -14.31 -3.44
CA PHE A 97 -4.94 -15.60 -2.82
C PHE A 97 -4.49 -16.77 -3.70
N GLY A 98 -4.74 -18.00 -3.22
CA GLY A 98 -4.57 -19.23 -4.00
C GLY A 98 -3.57 -20.19 -3.37
N HIS A 99 -3.94 -21.46 -3.32
CA HIS A 99 -3.14 -22.53 -2.72
C HIS A 99 -2.13 -23.13 -3.71
N ASP A 100 -2.60 -23.50 -4.90
CA ASP A 100 -1.76 -24.20 -5.90
C ASP A 100 -1.02 -23.24 -6.83
N TYR A 101 -1.60 -22.06 -7.08
CA TYR A 101 -1.00 -20.99 -7.87
C TYR A 101 -1.59 -19.64 -7.46
N HIS A 102 -0.85 -18.58 -7.75
CA HIS A 102 -1.25 -17.21 -7.45
C HIS A 102 -2.49 -16.81 -8.27
N ARG A 103 -3.51 -16.34 -7.57
CA ARG A 103 -4.71 -15.71 -8.11
C ARG A 103 -4.89 -14.34 -7.46
N PHE A 104 -5.58 -13.45 -8.17
CA PHE A 104 -5.96 -12.17 -7.62
C PHE A 104 -7.27 -11.68 -8.24
N VAL A 105 -7.97 -10.83 -7.51
CA VAL A 105 -9.10 -10.03 -8.01
C VAL A 105 -8.76 -8.58 -7.77
N SER A 106 -8.80 -7.77 -8.82
CA SER A 106 -8.45 -6.34 -8.76
C SER A 106 -9.60 -5.49 -9.30
N ALA A 107 -9.76 -4.31 -8.72
CA ALA A 107 -10.63 -3.26 -9.22
C ALA A 107 -9.82 -1.97 -9.36
N GLU A 108 -10.06 -1.24 -10.43
CA GLU A 108 -9.46 0.07 -10.66
C GLU A 108 -10.47 1.17 -10.32
N TYR A 109 -9.97 2.26 -9.76
CA TYR A 109 -10.75 3.48 -9.57
C TYR A 109 -10.00 4.67 -10.15
N TYR A 110 -10.73 5.48 -10.93
CA TYR A 110 -10.23 6.70 -11.54
C TYR A 110 -10.89 7.90 -10.90
N LEU A 111 -10.08 8.91 -10.55
CA LEU A 111 -10.64 10.21 -10.20
C LEU A 111 -11.30 10.84 -11.43
N PRO A 112 -12.51 11.42 -11.28
CA PRO A 112 -13.19 12.10 -12.39
C PRO A 112 -12.43 13.37 -12.83
N GLU A 113 -11.74 14.03 -11.91
CA GLU A 113 -10.93 15.22 -12.15
C GLU A 113 -9.67 15.18 -11.28
N GLY A 114 -8.57 15.76 -11.78
CA GLY A 114 -7.32 15.86 -11.03
C GLY A 114 -6.56 14.54 -10.86
N ASP A 115 -5.73 14.47 -9.83
CA ASP A 115 -4.90 13.30 -9.52
C ASP A 115 -4.66 13.14 -8.00
N PHE A 116 -4.36 11.93 -7.54
CA PHE A 116 -4.22 11.59 -6.12
C PHE A 116 -3.02 12.25 -5.42
N SER A 117 -2.18 12.99 -6.15
CA SER A 117 -1.08 13.77 -5.56
C SER A 117 -1.45 15.19 -5.17
N GLN A 118 -2.61 15.66 -5.63
CA GLN A 118 -3.08 17.03 -5.42
C GLN A 118 -3.66 17.20 -4.01
N ASP A 119 -4.46 16.23 -3.54
CA ASP A 119 -5.15 16.31 -2.25
C ASP A 119 -5.09 15.00 -1.46
N PHE A 120 -5.54 15.08 -0.21
CA PHE A 120 -5.72 13.89 0.63
C PHE A 120 -7.04 13.20 0.31
N HIS A 121 -7.00 11.89 0.14
CA HIS A 121 -8.15 11.03 -0.08
C HIS A 121 -8.20 9.96 1.02
N ASP A 122 -9.41 9.52 1.36
CA ASP A 122 -9.63 8.43 2.30
C ASP A 122 -9.68 7.11 1.49
N PHE A 123 -8.72 6.23 1.75
CA PHE A 123 -8.68 4.88 1.19
C PHE A 123 -9.21 3.90 2.24
N THR A 124 -10.30 3.22 1.91
CA THR A 124 -11.07 2.44 2.89
C THR A 124 -11.19 1.00 2.45
N VAL A 125 -10.95 0.09 3.38
CA VAL A 125 -11.48 -1.28 3.28
C VAL A 125 -12.54 -1.49 4.35
N LEU A 126 -13.68 -2.04 3.94
CA LEU A 126 -14.68 -2.63 4.82
C LEU A 126 -14.57 -4.14 4.62
N TRP A 127 -14.22 -4.84 5.68
CA TRP A 127 -13.97 -6.28 5.63
C TRP A 127 -14.72 -6.96 6.77
N SER A 128 -15.40 -8.05 6.46
CA SER A 128 -16.19 -8.87 7.36
C SER A 128 -15.96 -10.34 7.02
N GLU A 129 -16.67 -11.22 7.71
CA GLU A 129 -16.60 -12.65 7.41
C GLU A 129 -17.20 -13.00 6.03
N ASP A 130 -18.22 -12.25 5.60
CA ASP A 130 -19.00 -12.54 4.39
C ASP A 130 -18.59 -11.71 3.16
N CYS A 131 -17.94 -10.57 3.37
CA CYS A 131 -17.49 -9.65 2.31
C CYS A 131 -16.34 -8.75 2.76
#